data_AF-A0A485C1Q5-F1
#
_entry.id   AF-A0A485C1Q5-F1
#
_cell.length_a   1.000
_cell.length_b   1.000
_cell.length_c   1.000
_cell.angle_alpha   90.00
_cell.angle_beta   90.00
_cell.angle_gamma   90.00
#
_symmetry.space_group_name_H-M   'P 1'
#
loop_
_entity.id
_entity.type
_entity.pdbx_description
1 polymer ?
#
loop_
_entity_poly.entity_id
_entity_poly.type
_entity_poly.pdbx_seq_one_letter_code
_entity_poly.pdbx_strand_id
1 'polypeptide(L)'
;MAIGLPTPRPALRLVNTTAGDTRLRFSLDRIKTLPRKCSILLTAICLMLPKYAGFIVCAKSPSCGMERVRLYDEQGNRGAKEGVGLFTAALRQRYPWLPIEEDGRLHDPILRENFVARVFALHELNALRQDGLSRGALLAFHSRYKLHLLAHSQPGYRKIGPFIARIHEWDDLEAFFIAYREKLMAILQQPRVA
;
A
#
# COMPACT_ATOMS: atom_id res chain seq x y z
N MET A 1 9.90 -13.60 -13.67
CA MET A 1 9.53 -13.69 -12.24
C MET A 1 10.33 -12.65 -11.46
N ALA A 2 9.66 -11.81 -10.65
CA ALA A 2 10.23 -10.55 -10.14
C ALA A 2 11.36 -10.70 -9.10
N ILE A 3 11.54 -11.90 -8.52
CA ILE A 3 12.65 -12.24 -7.59
C ILE A 3 13.63 -13.28 -8.16
N GLY A 4 13.56 -13.55 -9.47
CA GLY A 4 14.47 -14.47 -10.16
C GLY A 4 14.37 -15.92 -9.69
N LEU A 5 13.20 -16.37 -9.25
CA LEU A 5 12.93 -17.77 -8.93
C LEU A 5 12.34 -18.52 -10.13
N PRO A 6 12.66 -19.82 -10.29
CA PRO A 6 12.10 -20.65 -11.37
C PRO A 6 10.59 -20.89 -11.19
N THR A 7 9.95 -21.37 -12.25
CA THR A 7 8.58 -21.88 -12.22
C THR A 7 8.58 -23.23 -12.94
N PRO A 8 8.26 -24.35 -12.26
CA PRO A 8 7.87 -24.48 -10.85
C PRO A 8 9.04 -24.25 -9.86
N ARG A 9 8.71 -24.06 -8.57
CA ARG A 9 9.69 -23.90 -7.48
C ARG A 9 9.20 -24.54 -6.17
N PRO A 10 10.12 -24.88 -5.24
CA PRO A 10 9.73 -25.29 -3.89
C PRO A 10 8.90 -24.23 -3.18
N ALA A 11 7.97 -24.67 -2.32
CA ALA A 11 7.11 -23.77 -1.56
C ALA A 11 7.93 -22.84 -0.66
N LEU A 12 7.48 -21.60 -0.52
CA LEU A 12 8.07 -20.61 0.38
C LEU A 12 7.25 -20.54 1.68
N ARG A 13 7.90 -20.17 2.78
CA ARG A 13 7.27 -19.97 4.09
C ARG A 13 7.78 -18.68 4.74
N LEU A 14 6.88 -18.01 5.43
CA LEU A 14 7.21 -16.88 6.29
C LEU A 14 7.55 -17.43 7.67
N VAL A 15 8.75 -17.16 8.18
CA VAL A 15 9.31 -17.74 9.39
C VAL A 15 9.64 -16.62 10.37
N ASN A 16 9.19 -16.75 11.62
CA ASN A 16 9.64 -15.89 12.72
C ASN A 16 10.93 -16.47 13.30
N THR A 17 12.00 -15.68 13.33
CA THR A 17 13.28 -16.12 13.89
C THR A 17 13.25 -16.02 15.41
N THR A 18 14.12 -16.77 16.07
CA THR A 18 14.35 -16.65 17.52
C THR A 18 14.82 -15.24 17.94
N ALA A 19 15.38 -14.46 17.01
CA ALA A 19 15.74 -13.06 17.21
C ALA A 19 14.56 -12.08 17.05
N GLY A 20 13.36 -12.55 16.71
CA GLY A 20 12.16 -11.72 16.56
C GLY A 20 11.94 -11.13 15.15
N ASP A 21 12.76 -11.52 14.17
CA ASP A 21 12.62 -11.05 12.78
C ASP A 21 11.74 -11.98 11.95
N THR A 22 10.96 -11.43 11.03
CA THR A 22 10.23 -12.22 10.03
C THR A 22 11.06 -12.40 8.75
N ARG A 23 11.27 -13.65 8.30
CA ARG A 23 12.07 -13.99 7.10
C ARG A 23 11.35 -14.95 6.17
N LEU A 24 11.67 -14.88 4.87
CA LEU A 24 11.16 -15.80 3.85
C LEU A 24 12.17 -16.93 3.61
N ARG A 25 11.77 -18.18 3.84
CA ARG A 25 12.60 -19.38 3.65
C ARG A 25 11.91 -20.39 2.71
N PHE A 26 12.69 -21.25 2.06
CA PHE A 26 12.13 -22.41 1.35
C PHE A 26 11.65 -23.47 2.35
N SER A 27 10.58 -24.19 2.01
CA SER A 27 10.00 -25.23 2.87
C SER A 27 10.91 -26.44 3.03
N LEU A 28 11.73 -26.74 2.02
CA LEU A 28 12.58 -27.93 1.95
C LEU A 28 14.03 -27.67 2.40
N ASP A 29 14.45 -26.40 2.45
CA ASP A 29 15.85 -26.04 2.67
C ASP A 29 15.94 -24.93 3.73
N ARG A 30 16.02 -25.35 5.00
CA ARG A 30 15.89 -24.47 6.20
C ARG A 30 17.06 -23.50 6.38
N ILE A 31 18.18 -23.77 5.68
CA ILE A 31 19.45 -23.05 5.79
C ILE A 31 19.56 -21.98 4.70
N LYS A 32 18.97 -22.21 3.51
CA LYS A 32 18.93 -21.22 2.44
C LYS A 32 17.87 -20.16 2.72
N THR A 33 18.29 -19.13 3.44
CA THR A 33 17.56 -17.87 3.49
C THR A 33 17.56 -17.27 2.09
N LEU A 34 16.40 -16.86 1.58
CA LEU A 34 16.39 -16.14 0.31
C LEU A 34 17.24 -14.87 0.50
N PRO A 35 18.23 -14.59 -0.36
CA PRO A 35 19.05 -13.38 -0.24
C PRO A 35 18.16 -12.14 -0.26
N ARG A 36 18.71 -10.96 0.09
CA ARG A 36 18.16 -9.59 -0.05
C ARG A 36 17.53 -9.28 -1.44
N LYS A 37 16.59 -10.08 -1.92
CA LYS A 37 15.91 -10.02 -3.22
C LYS A 37 14.56 -9.32 -3.08
N CYS A 38 14.01 -9.24 -1.87
CA CYS A 38 12.88 -8.36 -1.57
C CYS A 38 13.25 -6.88 -1.81
N SER A 39 14.48 -6.45 -1.48
CA SER A 39 14.92 -5.08 -1.76
C SER A 39 14.98 -4.79 -3.25
N ILE A 40 15.43 -5.73 -4.09
CA ILE A 40 15.45 -5.58 -5.55
C ILE A 40 14.03 -5.42 -6.12
N LEU A 41 13.08 -6.23 -5.66
CA LEU A 41 11.67 -6.12 -6.06
C LEU A 41 11.06 -4.79 -5.62
N LEU A 42 11.33 -4.37 -4.39
CA LEU A 42 10.90 -3.05 -3.89
C LEU A 42 11.50 -1.94 -4.73
N THR A 43 12.80 -1.96 -5.02
CA THR A 43 13.47 -0.97 -5.88
C THR A 43 12.86 -0.93 -7.28
N ALA A 44 12.60 -2.08 -7.89
CA ALA A 44 11.96 -2.15 -9.20
C ALA A 44 10.54 -1.57 -9.19
N ILE A 45 9.78 -1.77 -8.10
CA ILE A 45 8.43 -1.24 -7.96
C ILE A 45 8.44 0.24 -7.59
N CYS A 46 9.40 0.71 -6.79
CA CYS A 46 9.67 2.13 -6.56
C CYS A 46 9.82 2.90 -7.89
N LEU A 47 10.51 2.31 -8.86
CA LEU A 47 10.70 2.90 -10.19
C LEU A 47 9.41 2.94 -11.03
N MET A 48 8.44 2.06 -10.74
CA MET A 48 7.18 1.99 -11.49
C MET A 48 5.99 2.65 -10.78
N LEU A 49 6.08 2.97 -9.49
CA LEU A 49 4.99 3.57 -8.72
C LEU A 49 4.40 4.87 -9.28
N PRO A 50 5.13 5.73 -10.02
CA PRO A 50 4.50 6.87 -10.71
C PRO A 50 3.40 6.45 -11.70
N LYS A 51 3.40 5.18 -12.15
CA LYS A 51 2.45 4.63 -13.12
C LYS A 51 1.31 3.82 -12.49
N TYR A 52 1.41 3.48 -11.20
CA TYR A 52 0.43 2.59 -10.54
C TYR A 52 -0.26 3.30 -9.38
N ALA A 53 -1.58 3.22 -9.34
CA ALA A 53 -2.41 3.83 -8.30
C ALA A 53 -2.95 2.81 -7.28
N GLY A 54 -2.55 1.54 -7.37
CA GLY A 54 -2.88 0.54 -6.37
C GLY A 54 -2.40 -0.86 -6.72
N PHE A 55 -2.46 -1.77 -5.76
CA PHE A 55 -2.07 -3.16 -5.91
C PHE A 55 -3.16 -4.10 -5.37
N ILE A 56 -3.43 -5.16 -6.13
CA ILE A 56 -4.18 -6.31 -5.66
C ILE A 56 -3.16 -7.41 -5.39
N VAL A 57 -3.12 -7.91 -4.16
CA VAL A 57 -2.17 -8.94 -3.74
C VAL A 57 -2.87 -10.27 -3.48
N CYS A 58 -2.16 -11.38 -3.74
CA CYS A 58 -2.75 -12.70 -3.61
C CYS A 58 -2.79 -13.16 -2.14
N ALA A 59 -3.95 -13.64 -1.71
CA ALA A 59 -4.17 -14.14 -0.37
C ALA A 59 -3.20 -15.25 0.04
N LYS A 60 -2.84 -15.25 1.34
CA LYS A 60 -2.03 -16.30 2.00
C LYS A 60 -0.61 -16.47 1.43
N SER A 61 -0.21 -15.65 0.46
CA SER A 61 1.13 -15.70 -0.11
C SER A 61 2.17 -15.24 0.93
N PRO A 62 3.24 -16.01 1.18
CA PRO A 62 4.28 -15.60 2.12
C PRO A 62 5.07 -14.36 1.64
N SER A 63 4.97 -14.02 0.34
CA SER A 63 5.54 -12.80 -0.22
C SER A 63 4.52 -11.67 -0.24
N CYS A 64 3.32 -11.90 -0.77
CA CYS A 64 2.37 -10.83 -1.11
C CYS A 64 1.10 -10.80 -0.25
N GLY A 65 0.83 -11.80 0.59
CA GLY A 65 -0.41 -11.82 1.37
C GLY A 65 -0.53 -10.60 2.27
N MET A 66 -1.72 -10.01 2.34
CA MET A 66 -1.94 -8.76 3.06
C MET A 66 -2.20 -8.98 4.54
N GLU A 67 -2.93 -10.05 4.86
CA GLU A 67 -3.31 -10.45 6.21
C GLU A 67 -3.33 -11.97 6.33
N ARG A 68 -3.27 -12.47 7.57
CA ARG A 68 -3.44 -13.89 7.89
C ARG A 68 -2.46 -14.82 7.16
N VAL A 69 -1.28 -14.32 6.78
CA VAL A 69 -0.18 -15.13 6.26
C VAL A 69 0.34 -16.01 7.39
N ARG A 70 0.51 -17.30 7.11
CA ARG A 70 0.95 -18.25 8.12
C ARG A 70 2.43 -18.03 8.44
N LEU A 71 2.70 -17.75 9.71
CA LEU A 71 4.03 -17.74 10.29
C LEU A 71 4.41 -19.14 10.75
N TYR A 72 5.64 -19.53 10.47
CA TYR A 72 6.26 -20.74 10.99
C TYR A 72 7.36 -20.34 11.98
N ASP A 73 7.68 -21.19 12.94
CA ASP A 73 8.89 -21.01 13.74
C ASP A 73 10.13 -21.55 13.00
N GLU A 74 11.33 -21.34 13.55
CA GLU A 74 12.57 -21.85 12.94
C GLU A 74 12.64 -23.39 12.88
N GLN A 75 11.86 -24.08 13.72
CA GLN A 75 11.75 -25.53 13.76
C GLN A 75 10.77 -26.05 12.69
N GLY A 76 10.07 -25.16 11.98
CA GLY A 76 9.14 -25.48 10.91
C GLY A 76 7.73 -25.83 11.39
N ASN A 77 7.42 -25.63 12.66
CA ASN A 77 6.09 -25.83 13.22
C ASN A 77 5.15 -24.74 12.70
N ARG A 78 3.88 -25.11 12.52
CA ARG A 78 2.84 -24.19 12.05
C ARG A 78 2.48 -23.24 13.18
N GLY A 79 2.83 -21.96 13.03
CA GLY A 79 2.43 -20.90 13.94
C GLY A 79 1.11 -20.23 13.55
N ALA A 80 0.89 -19.07 14.16
CA ALA A 80 -0.29 -18.24 13.98
C ALA A 80 -0.49 -17.76 12.53
N LYS A 81 -1.74 -17.45 12.19
CA LYS A 81 -2.12 -16.82 10.91
C LYS A 81 -2.30 -15.32 11.14
N GLU A 82 -1.20 -14.63 11.39
CA GLU A 82 -1.18 -13.19 11.70
C GLU A 82 -0.13 -12.41 10.90
N GLY A 83 0.69 -13.12 10.11
CA GLY A 83 1.74 -12.50 9.32
C GLY A 83 1.21 -11.68 8.15
N VAL A 84 2.10 -10.83 7.65
CA VAL A 84 1.97 -10.10 6.38
C VAL A 84 3.14 -10.53 5.50
N GLY A 85 2.88 -10.74 4.21
CA GLY A 85 3.93 -11.09 3.26
C GLY A 85 4.98 -9.97 3.20
N LEU A 86 6.27 -10.34 3.12
CA LEU A 86 7.37 -9.36 3.22
C LEU A 86 7.29 -8.23 2.19
N PHE A 87 6.81 -8.53 0.98
CA PHE A 87 6.66 -7.54 -0.06
C PHE A 87 5.54 -6.54 0.28
N THR A 88 4.39 -7.04 0.73
CA THR A 88 3.27 -6.19 1.13
C THR A 88 3.58 -5.36 2.37
N ALA A 89 4.30 -5.93 3.34
CA ALA A 89 4.79 -5.21 4.52
C ALA A 89 5.69 -4.03 4.14
N ALA A 90 6.66 -4.27 3.24
CA ALA A 90 7.57 -3.23 2.80
C ALA A 90 6.90 -2.17 1.92
N LEU A 91 5.91 -2.53 1.09
CA LEU A 91 5.11 -1.54 0.36
C LEU A 91 4.35 -0.62 1.32
N ARG A 92 3.68 -1.19 2.34
CA ARG A 92 2.93 -0.42 3.33
C ARG A 92 3.83 0.52 4.12
N GLN A 93 5.03 0.06 4.49
CA GLN A 93 6.00 0.89 5.20
C GLN A 93 6.52 2.04 4.34
N ARG A 94 6.85 1.78 3.07
CA ARG A 94 7.44 2.78 2.18
C ARG A 94 6.40 3.75 1.60
N TYR A 95 5.18 3.26 1.36
CA TYR A 95 4.10 3.98 0.68
C TYR A 95 2.79 3.82 1.45
N PRO A 96 2.67 4.44 2.64
CA PRO A 96 1.47 4.30 3.47
C PRO A 96 0.19 4.83 2.80
N TRP A 97 0.34 5.74 1.83
CA TRP A 97 -0.76 6.30 1.03
C TRP A 97 -1.25 5.39 -0.11
N LEU A 98 -0.51 4.32 -0.44
CA LEU A 98 -0.82 3.46 -1.59
C LEU A 98 -1.99 2.50 -1.28
N PRO A 99 -3.04 2.46 -2.12
CA PRO A 99 -4.09 1.44 -2.02
C PRO A 99 -3.52 0.04 -2.26
N ILE A 100 -3.66 -0.83 -1.27
CA ILE A 100 -3.30 -2.24 -1.35
C ILE A 100 -4.48 -3.02 -0.78
N GLU A 101 -4.98 -3.99 -1.54
CA GLU A 101 -6.07 -4.87 -1.11
C GLU A 101 -5.77 -6.32 -1.50
N GLU A 102 -6.33 -7.27 -0.75
CA GLU A 102 -6.20 -8.70 -1.04
C GLU A 102 -7.31 -9.18 -1.97
N ASP A 103 -6.99 -10.05 -2.93
CA ASP A 103 -7.95 -10.61 -3.89
C ASP A 103 -9.21 -11.20 -3.23
N GLY A 104 -9.04 -11.96 -2.14
CA GLY A 104 -10.16 -12.52 -1.39
C GLY A 104 -11.07 -11.47 -0.74
N ARG A 105 -10.52 -10.32 -0.33
CA ARG A 105 -11.25 -9.24 0.33
C ARG A 105 -12.09 -8.42 -0.64
N LEU A 106 -11.76 -8.42 -1.93
CA LEU A 106 -12.53 -7.75 -2.97
C LEU A 106 -13.89 -8.41 -3.29
N HIS A 107 -14.18 -9.59 -2.70
CA HIS A 107 -15.53 -10.16 -2.73
C HIS A 107 -16.51 -9.39 -1.83
N ASP A 108 -16.00 -8.70 -0.80
CA ASP A 108 -16.81 -7.80 0.01
C ASP A 108 -17.07 -6.51 -0.80
N PRO A 109 -18.35 -6.15 -1.06
CA PRO A 109 -18.68 -5.01 -1.91
C PRO A 109 -18.22 -3.67 -1.31
N ILE A 110 -18.23 -3.52 0.02
CA ILE A 110 -17.83 -2.30 0.71
C ILE A 110 -16.31 -2.12 0.60
N LEU A 111 -15.54 -3.18 0.84
CA LEU A 111 -14.08 -3.14 0.69
C LEU A 111 -13.67 -2.89 -0.76
N ARG A 112 -14.34 -3.56 -1.71
CA ARG A 112 -14.09 -3.38 -3.14
C ARG A 112 -14.38 -1.95 -3.57
N GLU A 113 -15.52 -1.39 -3.19
CA GLU A 113 -15.87 0.00 -3.53
C GLU A 113 -14.86 0.99 -2.93
N ASN A 114 -14.47 0.79 -1.68
CA ASN A 114 -13.47 1.63 -1.03
C ASN A 114 -12.10 1.55 -1.73
N PHE A 115 -11.63 0.35 -2.06
CA PHE A 115 -10.37 0.16 -2.79
C PHE A 115 -10.40 0.84 -4.15
N VAL A 116 -11.46 0.61 -4.94
CA VAL A 116 -11.61 1.19 -6.28
C VAL A 116 -11.66 2.73 -6.21
N ALA A 117 -12.44 3.28 -5.28
CA ALA A 117 -12.53 4.74 -5.09
C ALA A 117 -11.16 5.36 -4.77
N ARG A 118 -10.38 4.73 -3.89
CA ARG A 118 -9.02 5.16 -3.54
C ARG A 118 -8.06 5.08 -4.73
N VAL A 119 -8.16 4.04 -5.56
CA VAL A 119 -7.34 3.88 -6.77
C VAL A 119 -7.63 5.01 -7.75
N PHE A 120 -8.90 5.32 -8.01
CA PHE A 120 -9.27 6.43 -8.91
C PHE A 120 -8.84 7.79 -8.36
N ALA A 121 -9.05 8.05 -7.07
CA ALA A 121 -8.62 9.30 -6.43
C ALA A 121 -7.11 9.52 -6.55
N LEU A 122 -6.31 8.47 -6.30
CA LEU A 122 -4.86 8.54 -6.42
C LEU A 122 -4.41 8.64 -7.88
N HIS A 123 -5.08 7.96 -8.81
CA HIS A 123 -4.78 8.05 -10.23
C HIS A 123 -4.99 9.48 -10.75
N GLU A 124 -6.15 10.08 -10.49
CA GLU A 124 -6.43 11.47 -10.89
C GLU A 124 -5.45 12.45 -10.24
N LEU A 125 -5.12 12.26 -8.95
CA LEU A 125 -4.15 13.11 -8.27
C LEU A 125 -2.74 12.99 -8.89
N ASN A 126 -2.31 11.78 -9.25
CA ASN A 126 -1.03 11.58 -9.93
C ASN A 126 -1.03 12.15 -11.35
N ALA A 127 -2.15 12.09 -12.08
CA ALA A 127 -2.29 12.70 -13.40
C ALA A 127 -2.13 14.22 -13.32
N LEU A 128 -2.75 14.88 -12.34
CA LEU A 128 -2.56 16.32 -12.09
C LEU A 128 -1.09 16.70 -11.86
N ARG A 129 -0.33 15.82 -11.22
CA ARG A 129 1.11 16.03 -11.04
C ARG A 129 1.88 15.88 -12.36
N GLN A 130 1.50 14.89 -13.19
CA GLN A 130 2.13 14.66 -14.49
C GLN A 130 1.86 15.79 -15.48
N ASP A 131 0.65 16.39 -15.44
CA ASP A 131 0.24 17.49 -16.31
C ASP A 131 0.84 18.85 -15.89
N GLY A 132 1.52 18.90 -14.73
CA GLY A 132 2.12 20.10 -14.17
C GLY A 132 1.34 20.62 -12.95
N LEU A 133 1.97 20.54 -11.78
CA LEU A 133 1.36 21.01 -10.54
C LEU A 133 1.09 22.51 -10.57
N SER A 134 -0.15 22.89 -10.29
CA SER A 134 -0.53 24.26 -10.00
C SER A 134 -1.43 24.33 -8.76
N ARG A 135 -1.39 25.46 -8.04
CA ARG A 135 -2.24 25.69 -6.88
C ARG A 135 -3.72 25.61 -7.25
N GLY A 136 -4.10 26.19 -8.39
CA GLY A 136 -5.47 26.14 -8.90
C GLY A 136 -5.95 24.71 -9.18
N ALA A 137 -5.11 23.88 -9.81
CA ALA A 137 -5.46 22.49 -10.09
C ALA A 137 -5.65 21.65 -8.81
N LEU A 138 -4.77 21.82 -7.81
CA LEU A 138 -4.90 21.15 -6.52
C LEU A 138 -6.16 21.59 -5.75
N LEU A 139 -6.50 22.88 -5.79
CA LEU A 139 -7.72 23.42 -5.20
C LEU A 139 -8.97 22.90 -5.90
N ALA A 140 -8.97 22.87 -7.24
CA ALA A 140 -10.09 22.33 -8.02
C ALA A 140 -10.31 20.84 -7.75
N PHE A 141 -9.22 20.06 -7.68
CA PHE A 141 -9.28 18.67 -7.28
C PHE A 141 -9.86 18.51 -5.87
N HIS A 142 -9.36 19.27 -4.88
CA HIS A 142 -9.86 19.18 -3.51
C HIS A 142 -11.36 19.51 -3.42
N SER A 143 -11.81 20.56 -4.11
CA SER A 143 -13.22 20.95 -4.16
C SER A 143 -14.11 19.85 -4.74
N ARG A 144 -13.68 19.18 -5.82
CA ARG A 144 -14.40 18.03 -6.40
C ARG A 144 -14.54 16.86 -5.42
N TYR A 145 -13.48 16.58 -4.66
CA TYR A 145 -13.45 15.44 -3.72
C TYR A 145 -14.07 15.76 -2.35
N LYS A 146 -14.58 16.98 -2.12
CA LYS A 146 -15.16 17.40 -0.84
C LYS A 146 -16.19 16.42 -0.27
N LEU A 147 -17.23 16.10 -1.06
CA LEU A 147 -18.31 15.20 -0.60
C LEU A 147 -17.81 13.79 -0.37
N HIS A 148 -16.86 13.34 -1.17
CA HIS A 148 -16.21 12.04 -0.99
C HIS A 148 -15.47 12.01 0.36
N LEU A 149 -14.61 13.00 0.63
CA LEU A 149 -13.90 13.08 1.91
C LEU A 149 -14.83 13.16 3.12
N LEU A 150 -15.95 13.87 3.00
CA LEU A 150 -16.98 13.94 4.05
C LEU A 150 -17.64 12.59 4.32
N ALA A 151 -17.97 11.83 3.27
CA ALA A 151 -18.54 10.49 3.39
C ALA A 151 -17.59 9.48 4.06
N HIS A 152 -16.28 9.68 3.91
CA HIS A 152 -15.26 8.84 4.53
C HIS A 152 -14.90 9.28 5.96
N SER A 153 -14.74 10.58 6.21
CA SER A 153 -14.38 11.08 7.54
C SER A 153 -14.67 12.57 7.71
N GLN A 154 -15.74 12.91 8.44
CA GLN A 154 -16.02 14.29 8.84
C GLN A 154 -14.87 14.93 9.66
N PRO A 155 -14.25 14.23 10.65
CA PRO A 155 -13.08 14.76 11.35
C PRO A 155 -11.86 14.91 10.44
N GLY A 156 -11.64 13.97 9.52
CA GLY A 156 -10.57 14.03 8.53
C GLY A 156 -10.71 15.25 7.62
N TYR A 157 -11.91 15.48 7.09
CA TYR A 157 -12.22 16.64 6.25
C TYR A 157 -11.96 17.97 6.97
N ARG A 158 -12.37 18.09 8.24
CA ARG A 158 -12.11 19.29 9.06
C ARG A 158 -10.63 19.56 9.28
N LYS A 159 -9.78 18.52 9.28
CA LYS A 159 -8.32 18.65 9.44
C LYS A 159 -7.61 19.01 8.13
N ILE A 160 -8.05 18.47 6.99
CA ILE A 160 -7.40 18.73 5.70
C ILE A 160 -7.79 20.08 5.09
N GLY A 161 -8.95 20.64 5.44
CA GLY A 161 -9.42 21.96 4.98
C GLY A 161 -8.42 23.10 5.26
N PRO A 162 -8.00 23.31 6.53
CA PRO A 162 -6.98 24.32 6.86
C PRO A 162 -5.64 24.06 6.17
N PHE A 163 -5.28 22.79 5.96
CA PHE A 163 -4.04 22.43 5.25
C PHE A 163 -4.09 22.88 3.78
N ILE A 164 -5.20 22.63 3.06
CA ILE A 164 -5.32 23.05 1.66
C ILE A 164 -5.44 24.58 1.51
N ALA A 165 -6.05 25.27 2.47
CA ALA A 165 -6.16 26.73 2.46
C ALA A 165 -4.79 27.43 2.51
N ARG A 166 -3.80 26.79 3.15
CA ARG A 166 -2.43 27.29 3.30
C ARG A 166 -1.51 26.96 2.12
N ILE A 167 -2.03 26.45 1.00
CA ILE A 167 -1.23 26.13 -0.20
C ILE A 167 -0.45 27.34 -0.76
N HIS A 168 -0.92 28.56 -0.51
CA HIS A 168 -0.25 29.79 -0.91
C HIS A 168 1.03 30.07 -0.10
N GLU A 169 1.16 29.48 1.10
CA GLU A 169 2.33 29.61 1.99
C GLU A 169 3.48 28.65 1.60
N TRP A 170 3.25 27.73 0.66
CA TRP A 170 4.24 26.74 0.24
C TRP A 170 4.95 27.20 -1.04
N ASP A 171 6.26 27.39 -0.96
CA ASP A 171 7.10 27.67 -2.14
C ASP A 171 7.31 26.42 -3.01
N ASP A 172 7.48 25.26 -2.37
CA ASP A 172 7.62 23.97 -3.04
C ASP A 172 6.27 23.25 -3.15
N LEU A 173 5.67 23.31 -4.34
CA LEU A 173 4.40 22.63 -4.63
C LEU A 173 4.53 21.10 -4.66
N GLU A 174 5.71 20.56 -4.93
CA GLU A 174 5.94 19.12 -4.91
C GLU A 174 5.93 18.59 -3.48
N ALA A 175 6.60 19.29 -2.55
CA ALA A 175 6.52 18.96 -1.13
C ALA A 175 5.08 19.09 -0.61
N PHE A 176 4.34 20.12 -1.03
CA PHE A 176 2.92 20.28 -0.70
C PHE A 176 2.09 19.09 -1.22
N PHE A 177 2.30 18.70 -2.48
CA PHE A 177 1.62 17.58 -3.12
C PHE A 177 1.81 16.28 -2.34
N ILE A 178 3.05 15.97 -1.93
CA ILE A 178 3.36 14.75 -1.17
C ILE A 178 2.59 14.73 0.15
N ALA A 179 2.61 15.84 0.90
CA ALA A 179 1.90 15.96 2.17
C ALA A 179 0.37 15.95 2.00
N TYR A 180 -0.15 16.57 0.93
CA TYR A 180 -1.56 16.55 0.58
C TYR A 180 -2.04 15.13 0.27
N ARG A 181 -1.29 14.38 -0.56
CA ARG A 181 -1.60 13.00 -0.93
C ARG A 181 -1.68 12.11 0.31
N GLU A 182 -0.72 12.21 1.23
CA GLU A 182 -0.75 11.42 2.46
C GLU A 182 -2.01 11.67 3.29
N LYS A 183 -2.39 12.93 3.48
CA LYS A 183 -3.60 13.30 4.24
C LYS A 183 -4.87 12.84 3.52
N LEU A 184 -4.95 13.06 2.21
CA LEU A 184 -6.09 12.64 1.39
C LEU A 184 -6.29 11.12 1.48
N MET A 185 -5.22 10.35 1.24
CA MET A 185 -5.29 8.90 1.21
C MET A 185 -5.54 8.29 2.58
N ALA A 186 -5.06 8.93 3.66
CA ALA A 186 -5.37 8.52 5.03
C ALA A 186 -6.86 8.70 5.37
N ILE A 187 -7.51 9.74 4.85
CA ILE A 187 -8.97 9.94 5.01
C ILE A 187 -9.73 8.87 4.23
N LEU A 188 -9.39 8.70 2.95
CA LEU A 188 -10.07 7.76 2.06
C LEU A 188 -9.82 6.29 2.43
N GLN A 189 -8.82 5.98 3.25
CA GLN A 189 -8.57 4.62 3.71
C GLN A 189 -9.73 4.06 4.58
N GLN A 190 -10.42 4.92 5.33
CA GLN A 190 -11.57 4.54 6.13
C GLN A 190 -12.74 4.21 5.21
N PRO A 191 -13.47 3.08 5.35
CA PRO A 191 -14.70 2.87 4.59
C PRO A 191 -15.71 4.02 4.83
N ARG A 192 -16.58 4.30 3.86
CA ARG A 192 -17.61 5.33 4.05
C ARG A 192 -18.50 4.99 5.24
N VAL A 193 -18.81 6.00 6.04
CA VAL A 193 -19.78 5.88 7.12
C VAL A 193 -21.16 5.88 6.47
N ALA A 194 -21.91 4.78 6.64
CA ALA A 194 -23.29 4.65 6.18
C ALA A 194 -24.24 5.51 7.03
#